data_AF-A0A6J1DV34-F1
#
_entry.id   AF-A0A6J1DV34-F1
#
_cell.length_a   1.000
_cell.length_b   1.000
_cell.length_c   1.000
_cell.angle_alpha   90.00
_cell.angle_beta   90.00
_cell.angle_gamma   90.00
#
_symmetry.space_group_name_H-M   'P 1'
#
loop_
_entity.id
_entity.type
_entity.pdbx_description
1 polymer ?
#
loop_
_entity_poly.entity_id
_entity_poly.type
_entity_poly.pdbx_seq_one_letter_code
_entity_poly.pdbx_strand_id
1 'polypeptide(L)'
;MKFFSAPLFLVVLLPAMVAAAAPSPSPVYQPSQGGQYEPIKNLSDPYISEIGRYACIEYNRKYPSPTPLVFQKVVSGEKQVVNGYNYKLIMYIKSGGLIPQYEVIVYDIPWKSHRELTSLNIYHN
;
A
#
# COMPACT_ATOMS: atom_id res chain seq x y z
N MET A 1 -43.13 7.67 54.30
CA MET A 1 -42.71 8.82 55.12
C MET A 1 -41.19 8.92 55.04
N LYS A 2 -40.67 10.07 54.59
CA LYS A 2 -39.25 10.45 54.64
C LYS A 2 -38.91 10.87 56.07
N PHE A 3 -37.73 10.51 56.59
CA PHE A 3 -36.98 11.40 57.48
C PHE A 3 -35.47 11.27 57.23
N PHE A 4 -34.86 12.45 57.12
CA PHE A 4 -33.47 12.79 56.84
C PHE A 4 -32.56 12.57 58.06
N SER A 5 -31.27 12.31 57.85
CA SER A 5 -30.16 13.21 58.24
C SER A 5 -28.79 12.50 58.21
N ALA A 6 -27.88 13.03 57.37
CA ALA A 6 -26.44 13.08 57.67
C ALA A 6 -26.21 14.32 58.58
N PRO A 7 -25.12 14.46 59.38
CA PRO A 7 -23.74 14.60 58.85
C PRO A 7 -22.60 14.17 59.83
N LEU A 8 -21.34 14.08 59.36
CA LEU A 8 -20.22 14.91 59.84
C LEU A 8 -18.94 14.63 59.05
N PHE A 9 -18.23 15.71 58.76
CA PHE A 9 -17.00 15.81 57.98
C PHE A 9 -15.78 15.28 58.73
N LEU A 10 -14.87 14.61 58.02
CA LEU A 10 -13.45 14.75 58.29
C LEU A 10 -12.73 15.03 56.96
N VAL A 11 -12.34 16.29 56.81
CA VAL A 11 -11.42 16.77 55.78
C VAL A 11 -10.02 16.34 56.21
N VAL A 12 -9.38 15.48 55.44
CA VAL A 12 -7.92 15.34 55.46
C VAL A 12 -7.41 15.87 54.13
N LEU A 13 -6.91 17.10 54.17
CA LEU A 13 -6.13 17.71 53.10
C LEU A 13 -4.77 16.99 53.04
N LEU A 14 -4.47 16.37 51.90
CA LEU A 14 -3.10 15.96 51.54
C LEU A 14 -2.67 16.77 50.31
N PRO A 15 -1.41 17.25 50.26
CA PRO A 15 -0.98 18.27 49.34
C PRO A 15 -0.86 17.73 47.91
N ALA A 16 -1.32 18.55 46.96
CA ALA A 16 -1.14 18.34 45.54
C ALA A 16 0.35 18.46 45.17
N MET A 17 1.00 17.34 44.85
CA MET A 17 2.14 17.34 43.94
C MET A 17 1.60 17.20 42.52
N VAL A 18 1.52 18.31 41.81
CA VAL A 18 1.37 18.32 40.36
C VAL A 18 2.76 18.07 39.77
N ALA A 19 3.10 16.81 39.55
CA ALA A 19 4.14 16.46 38.59
C ALA A 19 3.46 16.34 37.22
N ALA A 20 3.47 17.41 36.44
CA ALA A 20 3.12 17.36 35.03
C ALA A 20 4.23 16.62 34.27
N ALA A 21 4.23 15.29 34.37
CA ALA A 21 4.89 14.46 33.39
C ALA A 21 4.03 14.52 32.12
N ALA A 22 4.43 15.35 31.16
CA ALA A 22 3.88 15.27 29.82
C ALA A 22 4.02 13.80 29.35
N PRO A 23 2.95 13.14 28.89
CA PRO A 23 3.09 11.81 28.34
C PRO A 23 4.01 11.90 27.13
N SER A 24 5.17 11.28 27.23
CA SER A 24 5.98 10.90 26.08
C SER A 24 5.03 10.20 25.10
N PRO A 25 5.00 10.56 23.80
CA PRO A 25 4.19 9.81 22.86
C PRO A 25 4.73 8.38 22.84
N SER A 26 3.99 7.46 23.46
CA SER A 26 4.20 6.04 23.31
C SER A 26 4.20 5.76 21.81
N PRO A 27 5.13 4.95 21.27
CA PRO A 27 4.99 4.48 19.90
C PRO A 27 3.63 3.77 19.83
N VAL A 28 2.69 4.39 19.13
CA VAL A 28 1.42 3.77 18.82
C VAL A 28 1.79 2.53 18.04
N TYR A 29 1.63 1.36 18.64
CA TYR A 29 1.64 0.11 17.89
C TYR A 29 0.39 0.12 17.02
N GLN A 30 0.51 0.76 15.86
CA GLN A 30 -0.43 0.57 14.77
C GLN A 30 -0.10 -0.82 14.22
N PRO A 31 -1.06 -1.77 14.19
CA PRO A 31 -0.85 -2.98 13.42
C PRO A 31 -0.64 -2.54 11.96
N SER A 32 0.59 -2.59 11.48
CA SER A 32 0.95 -2.20 10.12
C SER A 32 0.38 -3.22 9.14
N GLN A 33 -0.83 -2.95 8.67
CA GLN A 33 -1.37 -3.60 7.47
C GLN A 33 -0.64 -3.01 6.25
N GLY A 34 0.59 -3.49 6.00
CA GLY A 34 1.43 -3.07 4.87
C GLY A 34 2.15 -1.73 5.05
N GLY A 35 3.34 -1.61 4.45
CA GLY A 35 4.09 -0.36 4.37
C GLY A 35 3.43 0.64 3.40
N GLN A 36 3.97 1.86 3.29
CA GLN A 36 3.55 2.83 2.27
C GLN A 36 4.13 2.46 0.90
N TYR A 37 3.51 2.96 -0.18
CA TYR A 37 4.13 2.91 -1.51
C TYR A 37 5.33 3.86 -1.54
N GLU A 38 6.48 3.35 -1.94
CA GLU A 38 7.72 4.11 -2.07
C GLU A 38 8.17 4.12 -3.54
N PRO A 39 8.67 5.26 -4.07
CA PRO A 39 9.15 5.34 -5.44
C PRO A 39 10.28 4.35 -5.74
N ILE A 40 10.20 3.69 -6.89
CA ILE A 40 11.24 2.81 -7.41
C ILE A 40 12.33 3.67 -8.06
N LYS A 41 13.51 3.69 -7.44
CA LYS A 41 14.63 4.53 -7.88
C LYS A 41 15.25 4.08 -9.21
N ASN A 42 15.37 2.77 -9.42
CA ASN A 42 15.97 2.19 -10.61
C ASN A 42 14.91 1.51 -11.48
N LEU A 43 14.29 2.28 -12.38
CA LEU A 43 13.34 1.72 -13.35
C LEU A 43 14.01 0.87 -14.44
N SER A 44 15.34 0.99 -14.59
CA SER A 44 16.13 0.18 -15.53
C SER A 44 16.53 -1.18 -14.96
N ASP A 45 16.15 -1.49 -13.72
CA ASP A 45 16.29 -2.83 -13.16
C ASP A 45 15.52 -3.83 -14.05
N PRO A 46 16.18 -4.86 -14.62
CA PRO A 46 15.54 -5.86 -15.46
C PRO A 46 14.33 -6.53 -14.81
N TYR A 47 14.35 -6.66 -13.48
CA TYR A 47 13.26 -7.25 -12.71
C TYR A 47 11.97 -6.42 -12.77
N ILE A 48 12.08 -5.08 -12.78
CA ILE A 48 10.92 -4.19 -12.95
C ILE A 48 10.29 -4.36 -14.33
N SER A 49 11.13 -4.50 -15.36
CA SER A 49 10.64 -4.80 -16.71
C SER A 49 10.02 -6.19 -16.81
N GLU A 50 10.53 -7.18 -16.07
CA GLU A 50 9.94 -8.52 -16.00
C GLU A 50 8.54 -8.51 -15.39
N ILE A 51 8.32 -7.74 -14.31
CA ILE A 51 7.01 -7.55 -13.69
C ILE A 51 6.02 -6.94 -14.68
N GLY A 52 6.45 -5.90 -15.43
CA GLY A 52 5.64 -5.30 -16.48
C GLY A 52 5.30 -6.28 -17.61
N ARG A 53 6.27 -7.08 -18.08
CA ARG A 53 6.01 -8.12 -19.10
C ARG A 53 5.03 -9.18 -18.61
N TYR A 54 5.20 -9.64 -17.37
CA TYR A 54 4.30 -10.60 -16.74
C TYR A 54 2.86 -10.08 -16.75
N ALA A 55 2.64 -8.81 -16.41
CA ALA A 55 1.29 -8.22 -16.42
C ALA A 55 0.61 -8.32 -17.79
N CYS A 56 1.32 -7.99 -18.88
CA CYS A 56 0.77 -8.13 -20.22
C CYS A 56 0.49 -9.61 -20.59
N ILE A 57 1.40 -10.52 -20.24
CA ILE A 57 1.23 -11.96 -20.49
C ILE A 57 0.00 -12.50 -19.76
N GLU A 58 -0.13 -12.22 -18.47
CA GLU A 58 -1.26 -12.67 -17.67
C GLU A 58 -2.58 -12.06 -18.12
N TYR A 59 -2.58 -10.78 -18.49
CA TYR A 59 -3.77 -10.13 -19.00
C TYR A 59 -4.22 -10.80 -20.30
N ASN A 60 -3.32 -11.01 -21.26
CA ASN A 60 -3.63 -11.67 -22.53
C ASN A 60 -4.07 -13.12 -22.33
N ARG A 61 -3.51 -13.82 -21.33
CA ARG A 61 -3.92 -15.18 -20.94
C ARG A 61 -5.35 -15.20 -20.39
N LYS A 62 -5.70 -14.24 -19.52
CA LYS A 62 -7.04 -14.11 -18.91
C LYS A 62 -8.09 -13.59 -19.92
N TYR A 63 -7.68 -12.70 -20.82
CA TYR A 63 -8.54 -12.00 -21.78
C TYR A 63 -7.96 -12.05 -23.20
N PRO A 64 -8.11 -13.18 -23.91
CA PRO A 64 -7.63 -13.30 -25.29
C PRO A 64 -8.29 -12.27 -26.21
N SER A 65 -7.49 -11.62 -27.04
CA SER A 65 -7.92 -10.56 -27.97
C SER A 65 -7.10 -10.61 -29.26
N PRO A 66 -7.68 -10.25 -30.43
CA PRO A 66 -6.92 -10.04 -31.67
C PRO A 66 -5.83 -8.96 -31.57
N THR A 67 -5.95 -8.04 -30.61
CA THR A 67 -4.99 -6.97 -30.34
C THR A 67 -4.36 -7.14 -28.95
N PRO A 68 -3.48 -8.15 -28.77
CA PRO A 68 -2.88 -8.43 -27.47
C PRO A 68 -2.06 -7.24 -26.96
N LEU A 69 -2.01 -7.12 -25.64
CA LEU A 69 -1.18 -6.14 -24.96
C LEU A 69 0.29 -6.54 -25.06
N VAL A 70 1.13 -5.62 -25.53
CA VAL A 70 2.59 -5.83 -25.66
C VAL A 70 3.31 -4.79 -24.80
N PHE A 71 4.08 -5.28 -23.82
CA PHE A 71 4.92 -4.44 -22.95
C PHE A 71 5.93 -3.63 -23.77
N GLN A 72 6.04 -2.33 -23.52
CA GLN A 72 7.03 -1.46 -24.16
C GLN A 72 8.08 -0.95 -23.16
N LYS A 73 7.66 -0.17 -22.15
CA LYS A 73 8.57 0.40 -21.14
C LYS A 73 7.82 0.83 -19.89
N VAL A 74 8.49 0.74 -18.74
CA VAL A 74 8.06 1.37 -17.49
C VAL A 74 8.57 2.82 -17.46
N VAL A 75 7.74 3.77 -17.05
CA VAL A 75 8.08 5.19 -16.97
C VAL A 75 7.96 5.77 -15.57
N SER A 76 7.19 5.13 -14.70
CA SER A 76 7.14 5.42 -13.27
C SER A 76 6.81 4.14 -12.52
N GLY A 77 7.18 4.06 -11.25
CA GLY A 77 6.85 2.91 -10.44
C GLY A 77 6.97 3.19 -8.95
N GLU A 78 6.10 2.57 -8.18
CA GLU A 78 6.12 2.55 -6.73
C GLU A 78 6.10 1.09 -6.24
N LYS A 79 6.77 0.83 -5.12
CA LYS A 79 6.80 -0.47 -4.46
C LYS A 79 6.26 -0.34 -3.05
N GLN A 80 5.39 -1.26 -2.66
CA GLN A 80 4.89 -1.39 -1.30
C GLN A 80 5.34 -2.72 -0.71
N VAL A 81 5.87 -2.71 0.51
CA VAL A 81 6.20 -3.95 1.26
C VAL A 81 4.98 -4.41 2.05
N VAL A 82 4.57 -5.65 1.86
CA VAL A 82 3.46 -6.32 2.57
C VAL A 82 3.92 -7.73 2.99
N ASN A 83 3.11 -8.77 2.85
CA ASN A 83 3.57 -10.18 2.92
C ASN A 83 4.19 -10.66 1.58
N GLY A 84 5.00 -9.79 0.97
CA GLY A 84 5.38 -9.80 -0.43
C GLY A 84 5.59 -8.35 -0.88
N TYR A 85 5.45 -8.09 -2.18
CA TYR A 85 5.57 -6.75 -2.75
C TYR A 85 4.41 -6.43 -3.67
N ASN A 86 3.80 -5.26 -3.51
CA ASN A 86 2.98 -4.68 -4.58
C ASN A 86 3.85 -3.76 -5.41
N TYR A 87 3.83 -3.94 -6.72
CA TYR A 87 4.45 -3.03 -7.68
C TYR A 87 3.35 -2.31 -8.43
N LYS A 88 3.24 -0.99 -8.23
CA LYS A 88 2.37 -0.12 -9.01
C LYS A 88 3.23 0.57 -10.07
N LEU A 89 3.03 0.23 -11.33
CA LEU A 89 3.85 0.69 -12.44
C LEU A 89 2.99 1.52 -13.40
N ILE A 90 3.51 2.66 -13.84
CA ILE A 90 3.01 3.35 -15.02
C ILE A 90 3.89 2.94 -16.19
N MET A 91 3.29 2.35 -17.22
CA MET A 91 4.02 1.78 -18.35
C MET A 91 3.29 1.97 -19.67
N TYR A 92 4.08 2.11 -20.74
CA TYR A 92 3.55 2.09 -22.10
C TYR A 92 3.29 0.64 -22.52
N ILE A 93 2.10 0.41 -23.05
CA ILE A 93 1.67 -0.88 -23.58
C ILE A 93 1.18 -0.63 -25.01
N LYS A 94 1.71 -1.39 -25.97
CA LYS A 94 1.19 -1.38 -27.33
C LYS A 94 -0.05 -2.29 -27.40
N SER A 95 -1.13 -1.79 -27.98
CA SER A 95 -2.32 -2.58 -28.33
C SER A 95 -2.80 -2.15 -29.72
N GLY A 96 -2.74 -3.08 -30.68
CA GLY A 96 -2.96 -2.77 -32.09
C GLY A 96 -1.99 -1.69 -32.59
N GLY A 97 -2.54 -0.59 -33.11
CA GLY A 97 -1.77 0.56 -33.61
C GLY A 97 -1.45 1.64 -32.57
N LEU A 98 -1.90 1.50 -31.33
CA LEU A 98 -1.77 2.52 -30.28
C LEU A 98 -0.74 2.11 -29.22
N ILE A 99 -0.17 3.10 -28.54
CA ILE A 99 0.75 2.90 -27.41
C ILE A 99 0.35 3.81 -26.23
N PRO A 100 -0.82 3.59 -25.61
CA PRO A 100 -1.24 4.34 -24.43
C PRO A 100 -0.40 3.95 -23.19
N GLN A 101 -0.54 4.76 -22.14
CA GLN A 101 -0.02 4.43 -20.81
C GLN A 101 -1.07 3.66 -20.01
N TYR A 102 -0.60 2.75 -19.17
CA TYR A 102 -1.41 2.00 -18.23
C TYR A 102 -0.81 2.11 -16.82
N GLU A 103 -1.68 2.16 -15.82
CA GLU A 103 -1.33 1.83 -14.45
C GLU A 103 -1.55 0.32 -14.27
N VAL A 104 -0.52 -0.34 -13.76
CA VAL A 104 -0.50 -1.79 -13.56
C VAL A 104 -0.10 -2.06 -12.12
N ILE A 105 -0.89 -2.88 -11.41
CA ILE A 105 -0.53 -3.37 -10.08
C ILE A 105 -0.31 -4.87 -10.16
N VAL A 106 0.89 -5.29 -9.76
CA VAL A 106 1.28 -6.69 -9.65
C VAL A 106 1.70 -6.98 -8.22
N TYR A 107 1.10 -8.00 -7.63
CA TYR A 107 1.55 -8.59 -6.38
C TYR A 107 2.59 -9.68 -6.67
N ASP A 108 3.72 -9.64 -5.98
CA ASP A 108 4.83 -10.57 -6.19
C ASP A 108 5.41 -11.06 -4.85
N ILE A 109 5.62 -12.37 -4.76
CA ILE A 109 6.30 -13.05 -3.67
C ILE A 109 7.46 -13.86 -4.28
N PRO A 110 8.66 -13.27 -4.40
CA PRO A 110 9.74 -13.88 -5.18
C PRO A 110 10.16 -15.25 -4.64
N TRP A 111 10.23 -15.37 -3.29
CA TRP A 111 10.64 -16.59 -2.60
C TRP A 111 9.59 -17.70 -2.62
N LYS A 112 8.39 -17.45 -3.13
CA LYS A 112 7.37 -18.48 -3.38
C LYS A 112 7.10 -18.68 -4.86
N SER A 113 7.86 -17.99 -5.73
CA SER A 113 7.62 -17.95 -7.19
C SER A 113 6.16 -17.67 -7.53
N HIS A 114 5.53 -16.82 -6.73
CA HIS A 114 4.13 -16.47 -6.87
C HIS A 114 4.02 -15.02 -7.30
N ARG A 115 3.28 -14.78 -8.38
CA ARG A 115 2.97 -13.46 -8.88
C ARG A 115 1.50 -13.45 -9.28
N GLU A 116 0.87 -12.29 -9.14
CA GLU A 116 -0.53 -12.08 -9.50
C GLU A 116 -0.72 -10.69 -10.11
N LEU A 117 -1.33 -10.64 -11.30
CA LEU A 117 -1.84 -9.40 -11.85
C LEU A 117 -3.09 -8.97 -11.08
N THR A 118 -2.96 -7.93 -10.25
CA THR A 118 -4.03 -7.37 -9.43
C THR A 118 -4.90 -6.41 -10.23
N SER A 119 -4.29 -5.49 -10.98
CA SER A 119 -5.03 -4.55 -11.84
C SER A 119 -4.22 -4.10 -13.06
N LEU A 120 -4.94 -3.73 -14.11
CA LEU A 120 -4.39 -3.11 -15.32
C LEU A 120 -5.45 -2.14 -15.86
N ASN A 121 -5.18 -0.83 -15.74
CA ASN A 121 -6.13 0.23 -16.10
C ASN A 121 -5.45 1.24 -17.01
N ILE A 122 -6.19 1.81 -17.98
CA ILE A 122 -5.67 2.91 -18.79
C ILE A 122 -5.33 4.08 -17.85
N TYR A 123 -4.13 4.63 -18.00
CA TYR A 123 -3.67 5.77 -17.23
C TYR A 123 -4.06 7.06 -17.95
N HIS A 124 -4.86 7.88 -17.26
CA HIS A 124 -5.22 9.23 -17.70
C HIS A 124 -4.49 10.23 -16.80
N ASN A 125 -3.74 11.13 -17.43
CA ASN A 125 -2.96 12.17 -16.75
C ASN A 125 -3.80 13.43 -16.51
#